data_AF-A0A3D2T2D9-F1
#
_entry.id   AF-A0A3D2T2D9-F1
#
_cell.length_a   1.000
_cell.length_b   1.000
_cell.length_c   1.000
_cell.angle_alpha   90.00
_cell.angle_beta   90.00
_cell.angle_gamma   90.00
#
_symmetry.space_group_name_H-M   'P 1'
#
loop_
_entity.id
_entity.type
_entity.pdbx_description
1 polymer ?
#
loop_
_entity_poly.entity_id
_entity_poly.type
_entity_poly.pdbx_seq_one_letter_code
_entity_poly.pdbx_strand_id
1 'polypeptide(L)' 'HPGRNVGRGKDDTLFSQVDGVVKFERIRARSVISVYPSE' A
#
# COMPACT_ATOMS: atom_id res chain seq x y z
N HIS A 1 5.11 1.63 -5.13
CA HIS A 1 5.79 0.64 -4.27
C HIS A 1 4.86 0.23 -3.15
N PRO A 2 4.88 -1.04 -2.72
CA PRO A 2 4.08 -1.48 -1.58
C PRO A 2 4.51 -0.74 -0.32
N GLY A 3 3.56 -0.09 0.33
CA GLY A 3 3.71 0.59 1.61
C GLY A 3 3.19 -0.25 2.75
N ARG A 4 2.65 0.39 3.79
CA ARG A 4 2.13 -0.31 4.96
C ARG A 4 0.87 -1.09 4.60
N ASN A 5 0.81 -2.36 5.00
CA ASN A 5 -0.32 -3.27 4.74
C ASN A 5 -0.68 -3.47 3.26
N VAL A 6 0.30 -3.31 2.36
CA VAL A 6 0.14 -3.56 0.93
C VAL A 6 1.14 -4.62 0.49
N GLY A 7 0.64 -5.71 -0.09
CA GLY A 7 1.42 -6.76 -0.71
C GLY A 7 1.71 -6.49 -2.18
N ARG A 8 2.67 -7.22 -2.75
CA ARG A 8 2.95 -7.22 -4.19
C ARG A 8 2.96 -8.66 -4.70
N GLY A 9 2.14 -8.92 -5.71
CA GLY A 9 2.06 -10.17 -6.44
C GLY A 9 3.31 -10.43 -7.28
N LYS A 10 3.42 -11.65 -7.81
CA LYS A 10 4.53 -12.04 -8.70
C LYS A 10 4.50 -11.27 -10.02
N ASP A 11 3.33 -10.83 -10.45
CA ASP A 11 3.02 -10.03 -11.63
C ASP A 11 3.08 -8.51 -11.35
N ASP A 12 3.66 -8.09 -10.22
CA ASP A 12 3.72 -6.71 -9.73
C ASP A 12 2.37 -6.08 -9.35
N THR A 13 1.27 -6.84 -9.35
CA THR A 13 -0.04 -6.36 -8.85
C THR A 13 0.03 -6.03 -7.36
N LEU A 14 -0.45 -4.85 -6.95
CA LEU A 14 -0.53 -4.45 -5.54
C LEU A 14 -1.91 -4.79 -4.97
N PHE A 15 -1.93 -5.36 -3.75
CA PHE A 15 -3.16 -5.72 -3.06
C PHE A 15 -3.10 -5.34 -1.57
N SER A 16 -4.25 -5.03 -0.98
CA SER A 16 -4.36 -4.75 0.45
C SER A 16 -4.27 -6.05 1.25
N GLN A 17 -3.50 -6.02 2.34
CA GLN A 17 -3.42 -7.15 3.30
C GLN A 17 -4.44 -7.02 4.43
N VAL A 18 -5.02 -5.83 4.60
CA VAL A 18 -6.01 -5.51 5.61
C VAL A 18 -7.07 -4.61 4.98
N ASP A 19 -8.28 -4.63 5.54
CA ASP A 19 -9.32 -3.66 5.20
C ASP A 19 -8.99 -2.29 5.80
N GLY A 20 -9.42 -1.24 5.10
CA GLY A 20 -9.21 0.13 5.55
C GLY A 20 -9.12 1.13 4.40
N VAL A 21 -8.52 2.28 4.70
CA VAL A 21 -8.43 3.41 3.79
C VAL A 21 -7.07 3.44 3.09
N VAL A 22 -7.12 3.59 1.77
CA VAL A 22 -5.92 3.73 0.93
C VAL A 22 -5.34 5.12 1.06
N LYS A 23 -4.03 5.20 1.28
CA LYS A 23 -3.27 6.45 1.32
C LYS A 23 -2.09 6.40 0.35
N PHE A 24 -2.01 7.39 -0.51
CA PHE A 24 -0.89 7.62 -1.40
C PHE A 24 0.15 8.49 -0.71
N GLU A 25 1.37 7.99 -0.57
CA GLU A 25 2.46 8.65 0.14
C GLU A 25 3.71 8.71 -0.71
N ARG A 26 4.64 9.61 -0.35
CA ARG A 26 5.93 9.72 -1.02
C ARG A 26 7.04 9.49 0.00
N ILE A 27 7.76 8.38 -0.14
CA ILE A 27 8.88 8.01 0.74
C ILE A 27 10.16 8.02 -0.09
N ARG A 28 11.13 8.86 0.31
CA ARG A 28 12.45 8.97 -0.33
C ARG A 28 12.36 9.04 -1.86
N ALA A 29 11.53 9.97 -2.35
CA ALA A 29 11.22 10.21 -3.77
C ALA A 29 10.45 9.10 -4.52
N ARG A 30 10.03 8.02 -3.87
CA ARG A 30 9.19 6.97 -4.47
C ARG A 30 7.73 7.15 -4.07
N SER A 31 6.82 6.95 -5.02
CA SER A 31 5.38 6.84 -4.72
C SER A 31 5.10 5.47 -4.09
N VAL A 32 4.47 5.51 -2.92
CA VAL A 32 4.16 4.37 -2.05
C VAL A 32 2.65 4.37 -1.79
N ILE A 33 2.05 3.18 -1.75
CA ILE A 33 0.63 3.01 -1.42
C ILE A 33 0.56 2.25 -0.10
N SER A 34 -0.11 2.83 0.89
CA SER A 34 -0.32 2.25 2.22
C SER A 34 -1.82 2.09 2.47
N VAL A 35 -2.22 1.10 3.25
CA VAL A 35 -3.60 0.95 3.74
C VAL A 35 -3.61 1.06 5.25
N TYR A 36 -4.44 1.96 5.78
CA TYR A 36 -4.62 2.16 7.22
C TYR A 36 -6.00 1.65 7.64
N PRO A 37 -6.09 0.79 8.67
CA PRO A 37 -7.38 0.35 9.19
C PRO A 37 -8.25 1.56 9.55
N SER A 38 -9.47 1.61 9.04
CA SER A 38 -10.52 2.48 9.55
C SER A 38 -11.35 1.67 10.53
N GLU A 39 -11.51 2.17 11.76
CA GLU A 39 -12.53 1.66 12.68
C GLU A 39 -13.93 1.72 12.08
#